data_AF-A0A957V0W7-F1
#
_entry.id   AF-A0A957V0W7-F1
#
_cell.length_a   1.000
_cell.length_b   1.000
_cell.length_c   1.000
_cell.angle_alpha   90.00
_cell.angle_beta   90.00
_cell.angle_gamma   90.00
#
_symmetry.space_group_name_H-M   'P 1'
#
loop_
_entity.id
_entity.type
_entity.pdbx_description
1 polymer ?
#
loop_
_entity_poly.entity_id
_entity_poly.type
_entity_poly.pdbx_seq_one_letter_code
_entity_poly.pdbx_strand_id
1 'polypeptide(L)'
;MSTNNGYARPDVLVSTEWVAAHLDDASIRLVESNEDVLLYSTGHIPGAVNIDWHNDLNDPVVRDYINAEQFAALLSRHGITPETTVVFYGDKNNWWAAYAFWVFQLFGHTNAKLLNGGRAKW
;
A
#
# COMPACT_ATOMS: atom_id res chain seq x y z
N MET A 1 9.43 16.98 4.17
CA MET A 1 10.58 16.58 5.00
C MET A 1 10.22 15.27 5.70
N SER A 2 11.02 14.21 5.54
CA SER A 2 10.86 13.01 6.38
C SER A 2 11.02 13.46 7.84
N THR A 3 9.98 13.27 8.65
CA THR A 3 10.02 13.58 10.07
C THR A 3 10.98 12.57 10.71
N ASN A 4 12.21 13.00 11.03
CA ASN A 4 13.18 12.16 11.72
C ASN A 4 12.78 12.02 13.20
N ASN A 5 11.70 11.27 13.44
CA ASN A 5 11.05 11.06 14.74
C ASN A 5 11.78 10.01 15.62
N GLY A 6 13.07 9.76 15.36
CA GLY A 6 13.86 8.76 16.09
C GLY A 6 13.61 7.30 15.68
N TYR A 7 12.90 7.05 14.57
CA TYR A 7 12.73 5.70 14.04
C TYR A 7 14.03 5.17 13.43
N ALA A 8 14.31 3.88 13.60
CA ALA A 8 15.47 3.22 12.97
C ALA A 8 15.38 3.19 11.43
N ARG A 9 14.15 3.21 10.89
CA ARG A 9 13.85 3.25 9.45
C ARG A 9 12.82 4.33 9.16
N PRO A 10 13.21 5.62 9.17
CA PRO A 10 12.28 6.72 8.90
C PRO A 10 11.87 6.79 7.41
N ASP A 11 12.59 6.08 6.55
CA ASP A 11 12.37 6.02 5.10
C ASP A 11 11.13 5.20 4.69
N VAL A 12 10.64 4.30 5.55
CA VAL A 12 9.44 3.48 5.29
C VAL A 12 8.14 4.13 5.80
N LEU A 13 8.21 5.36 6.33
CA LEU A 13 7.05 6.11 6.79
C LEU A 13 6.97 7.48 6.10
N VAL A 14 5.76 7.86 5.69
CA VAL A 14 5.46 9.19 5.14
C VAL A 14 4.31 9.83 5.89
N SER A 15 4.28 11.17 5.91
CA SER A 15 3.17 11.92 6.51
C SER A 15 2.06 12.20 5.50
N THR A 16 0.89 12.60 6.01
CA THR A 16 -0.25 13.09 5.24
C THR A 16 0.14 14.30 4.38
N GLU A 17 0.97 15.20 4.90
CA GLU A 17 1.44 16.38 4.16
C GLU A 17 2.39 15.99 3.02
N TRP A 18 3.22 14.95 3.24
CA TRP A 18 4.07 14.43 2.18
C TRP A 18 3.23 13.81 1.06
N VAL A 19 2.21 12.99 1.38
CA VAL A 19 1.32 12.41 0.36
C VAL A 19 0.58 13.50 -0.40
N ALA A 20 0.03 14.51 0.29
CA ALA A 20 -0.65 15.64 -0.35
C ALA A 20 0.26 16.41 -1.33
N ALA A 21 1.55 16.54 -1.03
CA ALA A 21 2.52 17.20 -1.89
C ALA A 21 2.98 16.37 -3.10
N HIS A 22 2.64 15.07 -3.16
CA HIS A 22 3.08 14.14 -4.22
C HIS A 22 1.91 13.43 -4.92
N LEU A 23 0.68 13.96 -4.84
CA LEU A 23 -0.50 13.33 -5.46
C LEU A 23 -0.37 13.16 -6.99
N ASP A 24 0.39 14.05 -7.64
CA ASP A 24 0.58 14.05 -9.10
C ASP A 24 1.92 13.41 -9.52
N ASP A 25 2.67 12.81 -8.59
CA ASP A 25 3.95 12.17 -8.90
C ASP A 25 3.74 10.77 -9.51
N ALA A 26 4.01 10.65 -10.81
CA ALA A 26 3.85 9.41 -11.55
C ALA A 26 4.77 8.26 -11.10
N SER A 27 5.80 8.53 -10.30
CA SER A 27 6.67 7.50 -9.72
C SER A 27 6.09 6.87 -8.44
N ILE A 28 5.00 7.43 -7.90
CA ILE A 28 4.36 7.00 -6.66
C ILE A 28 3.02 6.34 -6.96
N ARG A 29 2.73 5.24 -6.26
CA ARG A 29 1.40 4.62 -6.26
C ARG A 29 0.85 4.51 -4.85
N LEU A 30 -0.29 5.15 -4.62
CA LEU A 30 -1.03 5.00 -3.37
C LEU A 30 -1.87 3.72 -3.41
N VAL A 31 -1.77 2.89 -2.38
CA VAL A 31 -2.53 1.65 -2.22
C VAL A 31 -3.34 1.72 -0.95
N GLU A 32 -4.66 1.62 -1.08
CA GLU A 32 -5.56 1.41 0.04
C GLU A 32 -5.78 -0.09 0.26
N SER A 33 -5.61 -0.56 1.49
CA SER A 33 -5.91 -1.93 1.90
C SER A 33 -6.59 -1.90 3.27
N ASN A 34 -7.84 -2.35 3.32
CA ASN A 34 -8.72 -2.26 4.48
C ASN A 34 -9.20 -3.63 4.94
N GLU A 35 -9.68 -3.70 6.18
CA GLU A 35 -10.51 -4.84 6.60
C GLU A 35 -11.88 -4.78 5.93
N ASP A 36 -12.48 -3.59 5.90
CA ASP A 36 -13.73 -3.35 5.20
C ASP A 36 -13.47 -3.11 3.71
N VAL A 37 -13.68 -4.16 2.90
CA VAL A 37 -13.48 -4.13 1.45
C VAL A 37 -14.39 -3.14 0.71
N LEU A 38 -15.52 -2.74 1.32
CA LEU A 38 -16.44 -1.77 0.70
C LEU A 38 -16.00 -0.33 0.92
N LEU A 39 -15.13 -0.09 1.91
CA LEU A 39 -14.76 1.25 2.36
C LEU A 39 -14.09 2.09 1.26
N TYR A 40 -13.24 1.48 0.43
CA TYR A 40 -12.58 2.18 -0.68
C TYR A 40 -13.58 2.85 -1.64
N SER A 41 -14.70 2.18 -1.92
CA SER A 41 -15.72 2.67 -2.86
C SER A 41 -16.48 3.90 -2.36
N THR A 42 -16.44 4.17 -1.05
CA THR A 42 -17.11 5.33 -0.43
C THR A 42 -16.33 6.63 -0.59
N GLY A 43 -15.06 6.53 -1.01
CA GLY A 43 -14.13 7.65 -1.15
C GLY A 43 -12.73 7.20 -0.74
N HIS A 44 -11.69 7.70 -1.41
CA HIS A 44 -10.29 7.32 -1.21
C HIS A 44 -9.39 8.48 -1.61
N ILE A 45 -8.09 8.38 -1.31
CA ILE A 45 -7.11 9.41 -1.72
C ILE A 45 -7.09 9.47 -3.26
N PRO A 46 -7.11 10.66 -3.88
CA PRO A 46 -7.06 10.78 -5.34
C PRO A 46 -5.90 9.98 -5.94
N GLY A 47 -6.20 9.18 -6.96
CA GLY A 47 -5.20 8.34 -7.63
C GLY A 47 -4.79 7.08 -6.86
N ALA A 48 -5.38 6.78 -5.70
CA ALA A 48 -5.16 5.50 -5.04
C ALA A 48 -5.77 4.33 -5.83
N VAL A 49 -5.26 3.13 -5.57
CA VAL A 49 -5.89 1.86 -5.97
C VAL A 49 -6.24 1.05 -4.74
N ASN A 50 -7.23 0.17 -4.89
CA ASN A 50 -7.55 -0.82 -3.88
C ASN A 50 -6.73 -2.10 -4.13
N ILE A 51 -6.14 -2.66 -3.07
CA ILE A 51 -5.66 -4.05 -3.04
C ILE A 51 -6.42 -4.76 -1.93
N ASP A 52 -7.27 -5.71 -2.32
CA ASP A 52 -8.04 -6.53 -1.39
C ASP A 52 -7.14 -7.64 -0.84
N TRP A 53 -6.88 -7.61 0.46
CA TRP A 53 -6.00 -8.58 1.10
C TRP A 53 -6.46 -10.02 0.87
N HIS A 54 -7.76 -10.27 0.80
CA HIS A 54 -8.31 -11.62 0.67
C HIS A 54 -8.32 -12.06 -0.79
N ASN A 55 -8.85 -11.22 -1.68
CA ASN A 55 -9.06 -11.61 -3.08
C ASN A 55 -7.81 -11.43 -3.96
N ASP A 56 -6.96 -10.44 -3.68
CA ASP A 56 -5.80 -10.14 -4.51
C ASP A 56 -4.51 -10.80 -4.02
N LEU A 57 -4.35 -11.05 -2.72
CA LEU A 57 -3.07 -11.49 -2.15
C LEU A 57 -3.03 -12.96 -1.70
N ASN A 58 -4.16 -13.67 -1.69
CA ASN A 58 -4.24 -15.07 -1.28
C ASN A 58 -4.62 -15.99 -2.44
N ASP A 59 -4.15 -17.23 -2.40
CA ASP A 59 -4.63 -18.28 -3.29
C ASP A 59 -6.11 -18.58 -2.99
N PRO A 60 -6.97 -18.75 -4.02
CA PRO A 60 -8.41 -18.93 -3.83
C PRO A 60 -8.80 -20.31 -3.27
N VAL A 61 -7.88 -21.28 -3.23
CA VAL A 61 -8.16 -22.67 -2.82
C VAL A 61 -7.29 -23.09 -1.64
N VAL A 62 -6.00 -22.81 -1.67
CA VAL A 62 -5.06 -23.18 -0.61
C VAL A 62 -4.85 -22.02 0.35
N ARG A 63 -4.58 -22.32 1.63
CA ARG A 63 -4.23 -21.31 2.63
C ARG A 63 -2.77 -20.88 2.45
N ASP A 64 -2.51 -20.18 1.37
CA ASP A 64 -1.21 -19.61 1.02
C ASP A 64 -1.39 -18.30 0.25
N TYR A 65 -0.31 -17.56 0.06
CA TYR A 65 -0.29 -16.38 -0.79
C TYR A 65 -0.32 -16.77 -2.27
N ILE A 66 -0.69 -15.82 -3.12
CA ILE A 66 -0.53 -15.96 -4.57
C ILE A 66 0.93 -16.23 -4.97
N ASN A 67 1.18 -16.78 -6.15
CA ASN A 67 2.54 -16.96 -6.65
C ASN A 67 3.13 -15.69 -7.29
N ALA A 68 4.41 -15.76 -7.68
CA ALA A 68 5.13 -14.63 -8.24
C ALA A 68 4.52 -14.12 -9.56
N GLU A 69 4.03 -15.01 -10.42
CA GLU A 69 3.39 -14.64 -11.69
C GLU A 69 2.07 -13.88 -11.46
N GLN A 70 1.25 -14.36 -10.52
CA GLN A 70 0.01 -13.70 -10.10
C GLN A 70 0.30 -12.34 -9.46
N PHE A 71 1.35 -12.23 -8.65
CA PHE A 71 1.75 -10.98 -8.02
C PHE A 71 2.22 -9.96 -9.07
N ALA A 72 3.05 -10.38 -10.03
CA ALA A 72 3.48 -9.54 -11.15
C ALA A 72 2.27 -9.07 -11.99
N ALA A 73 1.29 -9.95 -12.22
CA ALA A 73 0.06 -9.60 -12.93
C ALA A 73 -0.81 -8.61 -12.13
N LEU A 74 -0.92 -8.76 -10.80
CA LEU A 74 -1.60 -7.82 -9.91
C LEU A 74 -0.96 -6.42 -10.01
N LEU A 75 0.35 -6.32 -9.83
CA LEU A 75 1.08 -5.05 -9.90
C LEU A 75 0.93 -4.39 -11.27
N SER A 76 1.01 -5.17 -12.35
CA SER A 76 0.83 -4.68 -13.72
C SER A 76 -0.55 -4.04 -13.94
N ARG A 77 -1.63 -4.65 -13.41
CA ARG A 77 -2.99 -4.08 -13.50
C ARG A 77 -3.12 -2.74 -12.77
N HIS A 78 -2.34 -2.54 -11.72
CA HIS A 78 -2.35 -1.31 -10.93
C HIS A 78 -1.32 -0.28 -11.39
N GLY A 79 -0.52 -0.57 -12.43
CA GLY A 79 0.52 0.33 -12.94
C GLY A 79 1.73 0.44 -12.03
N ILE A 80 2.03 -0.60 -11.24
CA ILE A 80 3.18 -0.66 -10.34
C ILE A 80 4.32 -1.38 -11.06
N THR A 81 5.41 -0.66 -11.33
CA THR A 81 6.66 -1.23 -11.85
C THR A 81 7.60 -1.59 -10.69
N PRO A 82 8.71 -2.31 -10.94
CA PRO A 82 9.71 -2.57 -9.91
C PRO A 82 10.31 -1.31 -9.26
N GLU A 83 10.31 -0.17 -9.97
CA GLU A 83 10.86 1.10 -9.52
C GLU A 83 9.83 1.99 -8.81
N THR A 84 8.53 1.72 -8.98
CA THR A 84 7.46 2.51 -8.35
C THR A 84 7.62 2.55 -6.83
N THR A 85 7.46 3.73 -6.23
CA THR A 85 7.32 3.85 -4.77
C THR A 85 5.87 3.58 -4.38
N VAL A 86 5.61 2.49 -3.66
CA VAL A 86 4.26 2.16 -3.20
C VAL A 86 4.02 2.70 -1.79
N VAL A 87 2.96 3.47 -1.59
CA VAL A 87 2.57 4.01 -0.28
C VAL A 87 1.25 3.37 0.15
N PHE A 88 1.33 2.56 1.20
CA PHE A 88 0.19 1.85 1.76
C PHE A 88 -0.52 2.69 2.83
N TYR A 89 -1.85 2.67 2.81
CA TYR A 89 -2.69 3.20 3.88
C TYR A 89 -3.98 2.37 4.00
N GLY A 90 -4.64 2.46 5.14
CA GLY A 90 -5.89 1.74 5.36
C GLY A 90 -6.59 2.12 6.64
N ASP A 91 -7.72 1.48 6.89
CA ASP A 91 -8.48 1.58 8.13
C ASP A 91 -7.74 0.95 9.33
N LYS A 92 -8.36 1.08 10.52
CA LYS A 92 -7.94 0.41 11.76
C LYS A 92 -6.44 0.51 12.05
N ASN A 93 -5.94 1.74 12.04
CA ASN A 93 -4.53 2.05 12.32
C ASN A 93 -3.55 1.33 11.37
N ASN A 94 -3.90 1.23 10.08
CA ASN A 94 -3.11 0.59 9.02
C ASN A 94 -2.94 -0.92 9.17
N TRP A 95 -3.88 -1.63 9.81
CA TRP A 95 -3.70 -3.08 10.01
C TRP A 95 -3.51 -3.83 8.68
N TRP A 96 -4.45 -3.70 7.75
CA TRP A 96 -4.38 -4.37 6.46
C TRP A 96 -3.43 -3.71 5.46
N ALA A 97 -3.15 -2.41 5.64
CA ALA A 97 -2.09 -1.72 4.92
C ALA A 97 -0.70 -2.27 5.28
N ALA A 98 -0.44 -2.54 6.56
CA ALA A 98 0.81 -3.13 7.02
C ALA A 98 0.95 -4.60 6.60
N TYR A 99 -0.16 -5.36 6.56
CA TYR A 99 -0.18 -6.70 5.98
C TYR A 99 0.17 -6.68 4.49
N ALA A 100 -0.48 -5.82 3.69
CA ALA A 100 -0.18 -5.69 2.27
C ALA A 100 1.28 -5.23 2.04
N PHE A 101 1.76 -4.26 2.83
CA PHE A 101 3.17 -3.87 2.85
C PHE A 101 4.09 -5.08 3.07
N TRP A 102 3.79 -5.94 4.05
CA TRP A 102 4.59 -7.14 4.34
C TRP A 102 4.54 -8.16 3.19
N VAL A 103 3.38 -8.38 2.57
CA VAL A 103 3.28 -9.27 1.39
C VAL A 103 4.12 -8.73 0.23
N PHE A 104 4.15 -7.42 0.00
CA PHE A 104 5.02 -6.82 -1.02
C PHE A 104 6.51 -7.05 -0.73
N GLN A 105 6.93 -6.99 0.55
CA GLN A 105 8.29 -7.33 0.95
C GLN A 105 8.61 -8.81 0.69
N LEU A 106 7.65 -9.73 0.89
CA LEU A 106 7.80 -11.15 0.61
C LEU A 106 8.17 -11.41 -0.86
N PHE A 107 7.59 -10.64 -1.79
CA PHE A 107 7.90 -10.69 -3.22
C PHE A 107 9.05 -9.78 -3.65
N GLY A 108 9.75 -9.14 -2.71
CA GLY A 108 10.93 -8.33 -2.98
C GLY A 108 10.66 -6.90 -3.45
N HIS A 109 9.41 -6.42 -3.45
CA HIS A 109 9.09 -5.02 -3.73
C HIS A 109 9.37 -4.16 -2.49
N THR A 110 10.63 -3.70 -2.36
CA THR A 110 11.12 -3.01 -1.16
C THR A 110 10.98 -1.49 -1.21
N ASN A 111 10.67 -0.89 -2.37
CA ASN A 111 10.38 0.54 -2.51
C ASN A 111 8.96 0.86 -2.00
N ALA A 112 8.71 0.56 -0.74
CA ALA A 112 7.40 0.64 -0.11
C ALA A 112 7.44 1.48 1.15
N LYS A 113 6.33 2.15 1.45
CA LYS A 113 6.16 3.02 2.63
C LYS A 113 4.75 2.85 3.21
N LEU A 114 4.56 3.21 4.47
CA LEU A 114 3.26 3.34 5.12
C LEU A 114 2.94 4.82 5.36
N LEU A 115 1.70 5.23 5.08
CA LEU A 115 1.18 6.54 5.47
C LEU A 115 0.92 6.57 6.98
N ASN A 116 1.73 7.33 7.70
CA ASN A 116 1.63 7.44 9.14
C ASN A 116 0.30 8.10 9.56
N GLY A 117 -0.57 7.31 10.20
CA GLY A 117 -1.93 7.68 10.59
C GLY A 117 -3.03 7.02 9.75
N GLY A 118 -2.67 6.49 8.57
CA GLY A 118 -3.59 5.74 7.71
C GLY A 118 -4.79 6.56 7.23
N ARG A 119 -5.84 5.85 6.81
CA ARG A 119 -7.09 6.44 6.31
C ARG A 119 -7.75 7.36 7.34
N ALA A 120 -7.66 7.04 8.63
CA ALA A 120 -8.33 7.80 9.68
C ALA A 120 -7.74 9.21 9.90
N LYS A 121 -6.46 9.41 9.56
CA LYS A 121 -5.79 10.71 9.69
C LYS A 121 -5.89 11.55 8.42
N TRP A 122 -6.01 10.90 7.27
CA TRP A 122 -6.23 11.55 5.98
C TRP A 122 -7.65 12.12 5.89
#